data_AF-A0A9X1MTC2-F1
#
_entry.id   AF-A0A9X1MTC2-F1
#
_cell.length_a   1.000
_cell.length_b   1.000
_cell.length_c   1.000
_cell.angle_alpha   90.00
_cell.angle_beta   90.00
_cell.angle_gamma   90.00
#
_symmetry.space_group_name_H-M   'P 1'
#
loop_
_entity.id
_entity.type
_entity.pdbx_description
1 polymer ?
#
loop_
_entity_poly.entity_id
_entity_poly.type
_entity_poly.pdbx_seq_one_letter_code
_entity_poly.pdbx_strand_id
1 'polypeptide(L)' 'MAHEKAKLLLESSHSYLERIAAIQSALELGMPYDEIEDYLDWVELMRYETSSGSAE' A
#
# COMPACT_ATOMS: atom_id res chain seq x y z
N MET A 1 14.94 4.12 4.67
CA MET A 1 14.19 3.40 5.72
C MET A 1 13.26 4.36 6.45
N ALA A 2 12.54 5.21 5.71
CA ALA A 2 11.51 6.06 6.30
C ALA A 2 10.16 5.35 6.13
N HIS A 3 9.27 5.51 7.12
CA HIS A 3 7.87 5.10 7.04
C HIS A 3 7.60 3.59 6.81
N GLU A 4 8.52 2.69 7.16
CA GLU A 4 8.33 1.22 7.01
C GLU A 4 7.04 0.70 7.68
N LYS A 5 6.69 1.24 8.85
CA LYS A 5 5.44 0.89 9.54
C LYS A 5 4.21 1.30 8.73
N ALA A 6 4.25 2.45 8.05
CA ALA A 6 3.15 2.91 7.20
C ALA A 6 3.02 2.02 5.96
N LYS A 7 4.14 1.64 5.35
CA LYS A 7 4.20 0.73 4.20
C LYS A 7 3.56 -0.63 4.50
N LEU A 8 3.90 -1.23 5.65
CA LEU A 8 3.30 -2.50 6.09
C LEU A 8 1.77 -2.42 6.26
N LEU A 9 1.26 -1.30 6.77
CA LEU A 9 -0.19 -1.09 6.92
C LEU A 9 -0.88 -1.00 5.55
N LEU A 10 -0.26 -0.29 4.60
CA LEU A 10 -0.76 -0.14 3.25
C LEU A 10 -0.76 -1.49 2.49
N GLU A 11 0.30 -2.31 2.64
CA GLU A 11 0.41 -3.64 2.04
C GLU A 11 -0.64 -4.62 2.57
N SER A 12 -0.92 -4.57 3.88
CA SER A 12 -1.89 -5.44 4.55
C SER A 12 -3.35 -5.05 4.29
N SER A 13 -3.60 -3.92 3.61
CA SER A 13 -4.96 -3.50 3.30
C SER A 13 -5.50 -4.26 2.08
N HIS A 14 -6.57 -5.03 2.29
CA HIS A 14 -7.19 -5.87 1.24
C HIS A 14 -8.62 -5.44 0.93
N SER A 15 -9.31 -4.83 1.89
CA SER A 15 -10.64 -4.22 1.70
C SER A 15 -10.57 -2.71 1.56
N TYR A 16 -11.63 -2.12 0.99
CA TYR A 16 -11.76 -0.68 0.84
C TYR A 16 -11.68 0.06 2.20
N LEU A 17 -12.34 -0.47 3.23
CA LEU A 17 -12.32 0.12 4.58
C LEU A 17 -10.93 0.03 5.22
N GLU A 18 -10.24 -1.11 5.09
CA GLU A 18 -8.87 -1.25 5.59
C GLU A 18 -7.91 -0.32 4.85
N ARG A 19 -8.12 -0.07 3.55
CA ARG A 19 -7.27 0.84 2.78
C ARG A 19 -7.42 2.28 3.24
N ILE A 20 -8.64 2.73 3.53
CA ILE A 20 -8.88 4.04 4.14
C ILE A 20 -8.17 4.15 5.50
N ALA A 21 -8.32 3.13 6.36
CA ALA A 21 -7.70 3.13 7.67
C ALA A 21 -6.16 3.13 7.57
N ALA A 22 -5.59 2.36 6.65
CA ALA A 22 -4.15 2.30 6.41
C ALA A 22 -3.59 3.64 5.91
N ILE A 23 -4.30 4.32 5.00
CA ILE A 23 -3.93 5.67 4.52
C ILE A 23 -3.94 6.67 5.67
N GLN A 24 -4.98 6.66 6.50
CA GLN A 24 -5.06 7.55 7.68
C GLN A 24 -3.90 7.30 8.64
N SER A 25 -3.61 6.04 8.97
CA SER A 25 -2.48 5.69 9.83
C SER A 25 -1.13 6.05 9.20
N ALA A 26 -0.97 5.93 7.88
CA ALA A 26 0.24 6.34 7.18
C ALA A 26 0.48 7.86 7.28
N LEU A 27 -0.58 8.65 7.14
CA LEU A 27 -0.54 10.11 7.34
C LEU A 27 -0.17 10.47 8.79
N GLU A 28 -0.75 9.79 9.78
CA GLU A 28 -0.40 9.98 11.21
C GLU A 28 1.05 9.60 11.52
N LEU A 29 1.62 8.65 10.77
CA LEU A 29 3.03 8.26 10.84
C LEU A 29 3.96 9.20 10.07
N GLY A 30 3.43 10.31 9.55
CA GLY A 30 4.18 11.36 8.87
C GLY A 30 4.57 11.04 7.43
N MET A 31 3.97 10.02 6.82
CA MET A 31 4.17 9.74 5.40
C MET A 31 3.35 10.75 4.58
N PRO A 32 3.97 11.52 3.67
CA PRO A 32 3.25 12.48 2.85
C PRO A 32 2.31 11.77 1.88
N TYR A 33 1.19 12.42 1.54
CA TYR A 33 0.17 11.84 0.68
C TYR A 33 0.72 11.41 -0.69
N ASP A 34 1.59 12.22 -1.31
CA ASP A 34 2.23 11.87 -2.59
C ASP A 34 3.05 10.56 -2.50
N GLU A 35 3.73 10.30 -1.37
CA GLU A 35 4.49 9.05 -1.16
C GLU A 35 3.55 7.87 -0.88
N ILE A 36 2.40 8.11 -0.25
CA ILE A 36 1.36 7.10 -0.05
C ILE A 36 0.78 6.69 -1.41
N GLU A 37 0.40 7.64 -2.26
CA GLU A 37 -0.14 7.35 -3.60
C GLU A 37 0.84 6.55 -4.46
N ASP A 38 2.09 7.03 -4.59
CA ASP A 38 3.14 6.34 -5.36
C ASP A 38 3.36 4.89 -4.86
N TYR A 39 3.37 4.70 -3.55
CA TYR A 39 3.52 3.37 -2.96
C TYR A 39 2.29 2.47 -3.22
N LEU A 40 1.09 3.03 -3.17
CA LEU A 40 -0.14 2.29 -3.42
C LEU A 40 -0.28 1.85 -4.88
N ASP A 41 0.13 2.71 -5.83
CA ASP A 41 0.23 2.37 -7.26
C ASP A 41 1.22 1.22 -7.48
N TRP A 42 2.40 1.28 -6.84
CA TRP A 42 3.37 0.19 -6.90
C TRP A 42 2.84 -1.12 -6.31
N VAL A 43 2.16 -1.08 -5.16
CA VAL A 43 1.54 -2.27 -4.55
C VAL A 43 0.51 -2.90 -5.49
N GLU A 44 -0.31 -2.08 -6.16
CA GLU A 44 -1.27 -2.59 -7.13
C GLU A 44 -0.57 -3.25 -8.33
N LEU A 45 0.47 -2.62 -8.88
CA LEU A 45 1.27 -3.19 -9.96
C LEU A 45 1.84 -4.58 -9.60
N MET A 46 2.45 -4.71 -8.42
CA MET A 46 3.03 -5.99 -7.95
C MET A 46 1.97 -7.08 -7.74
N ARG A 47 0.76 -6.69 -7.32
CA ARG A 47 -0.38 -7.62 -7.18
C ARG A 47 -0.88 -8.10 -8.55
N TYR A 48 -0.90 -7.23 -9.55
CA TYR A 48 -1.21 -7.62 -10.93
C TYR A 48 -0.18 -8.60 -11.46
N GLU A 49 1.12 -8.31 -11.32
CA GLU A 49 2.21 -9.20 -11.77
C GLU A 49 2.12 -10.59 -11.12
N THR A 50 1.88 -10.65 -9.81
CA THR A 50 1.70 -11.89 -9.06
C THR A 50 0.49 -12.69 -9.55
N SER A 51 -0.63 -12.01 -9.85
CA SER A 51 -1.84 -12.66 -10.36
C SER A 51 -1.71 -13.13 -11.81
N SER A 52 -0.87 -12.48 -12.62
CA SER A 52 -0.60 -12.88 -14.02
C SER A 52 0.43 -14.01 -14.17
N GLY A 53 1.13 -14.39 -13.09
CA GLY A 53 2.14 -15.45 -13.08
C GLY A 53 1.63 -16.87 -12.79
N SER A 54 0.31 -17.07 -12.61
CA SER A 54 -0.29 -18.40 -12.40
C SER A 54 -1.06 -18.87 -13.64
N ALA A 55 -0.36 -18.98 -14.77
CA ALA A 55 -0.86 -19.64 -15.98
C ALA A 55 0.32 -20.20 -16.79
N GLU A 56 1.15 -21.04 -16.18
CA GLU A 56 2.08 -21.93 -16.87
C GLU A 56 2.03 -23.34 -16.25
#